data_AF-A0A396II45-F1
#
_entry.id   AF-A0A396II45-F1
#
_cell.length_a   1.000
_cell.length_b   1.000
_cell.length_c   1.000
_cell.angle_alpha   90.00
_cell.angle_beta   90.00
_cell.angle_gamma   90.00
#
_symmetry.space_group_name_H-M   'P 1'
#
loop_
_entity.id
_entity.type
_entity.pdbx_description
1 polymer ?
#
loop_
_entity_poly.entity_id
_entity_poly.type
_entity_poly.pdbx_seq_one_letter_code
_entity_poly.pdbx_strand_id
1 'polypeptide(L)'
;MYGFGYDVDNKNYKVVVVSHLRDSSGNFVEKDKVMVHTLGTNAWESIQKFPFYCGPHQRGTFVSGMINWLVYKGSHLCIASFDLGNKSNQEVSLLAYVEVYAYPFGLGVLRDCLCMIIGHDVWVMKEHGNKESWTKLFTISYLPITYIIIDIVNIFEENQVLLKCTGKYGTRKWIIYNSINGTFACTRLENALEVEVCVESLISPYWF
;
A
#
# COMPACT_ATOMS: atom_id res chain seq x y z
N MET A 1 -6.85 3.17 8.61
CA MET A 1 -6.06 3.12 7.35
C MET A 1 -6.47 4.30 6.50
N TYR A 2 -5.66 4.72 5.55
CA TYR A 2 -6.05 5.77 4.62
C TYR A 2 -5.43 5.53 3.26
N GLY A 3 -5.89 6.22 2.23
CA GLY A 3 -5.25 6.24 0.92
C GLY A 3 -5.73 7.43 0.10
N PHE A 4 -5.01 7.69 -0.96
CA PHE A 4 -5.27 8.79 -1.89
C PHE A 4 -5.19 8.24 -3.32
N GLY A 5 -6.05 8.74 -4.20
CA GLY A 5 -6.02 8.32 -5.59
C GLY A 5 -6.90 9.17 -6.49
N TYR A 6 -6.80 8.92 -7.78
CA TYR A 6 -7.58 9.61 -8.80
C TYR A 6 -8.76 8.74 -9.25
N ASP A 7 -9.96 9.30 -9.16
CA ASP A 7 -11.16 8.72 -9.74
C ASP A 7 -11.28 9.17 -11.20
N VAL A 8 -11.06 8.25 -12.12
CA VAL A 8 -11.09 8.50 -13.56
C VAL A 8 -12.49 8.85 -14.05
N ASP A 9 -13.52 8.21 -13.49
CA ASP A 9 -14.91 8.37 -13.93
C ASP A 9 -15.43 9.77 -13.60
N ASN A 10 -15.12 10.24 -12.38
CA ASN A 10 -15.53 11.58 -11.92
C ASN A 10 -14.46 12.65 -12.13
N LYS A 11 -13.32 12.30 -12.75
CA LYS A 11 -12.18 13.18 -13.04
C LYS A 11 -11.72 14.02 -11.85
N ASN A 12 -11.61 13.40 -10.68
CA ASN A 12 -11.28 14.10 -9.45
C ASN A 12 -10.43 13.24 -8.51
N TYR A 13 -9.71 13.88 -7.61
CA TYR A 13 -8.94 13.21 -6.58
C TYR A 13 -9.79 12.92 -5.36
N LYS A 14 -9.53 11.78 -4.72
CA LYS A 14 -10.23 11.35 -3.52
C LYS A 14 -9.25 10.90 -2.45
N VAL A 15 -9.60 11.22 -1.21
CA VAL A 15 -8.97 10.67 -0.01
C VAL A 15 -9.95 9.68 0.60
N VAL A 16 -9.47 8.48 0.93
CA VAL A 16 -10.23 7.44 1.59
C VAL A 16 -9.64 7.21 2.97
N VAL A 17 -10.48 7.19 4.00
CA VAL A 17 -10.10 6.88 5.37
C VAL A 17 -10.98 5.76 5.87
N VAL A 18 -10.35 4.68 6.30
CA VAL A 18 -11.01 3.58 7.01
C VAL A 18 -10.77 3.78 8.50
N SER A 19 -11.83 4.12 9.21
CA SER A 19 -11.80 4.30 10.67
C SER A 19 -12.23 3.01 11.34
N HIS A 20 -11.30 2.40 12.09
CA HIS A 20 -11.60 1.30 12.99
C HIS A 20 -11.89 1.85 14.38
N LEU A 21 -13.16 1.88 14.78
CA LEU A 21 -13.52 2.34 16.12
C LEU A 21 -13.42 1.17 17.07
N ARG A 22 -12.78 1.38 18.23
CA ARG A 22 -12.75 0.39 19.31
C ARG A 22 -13.66 0.84 20.45
N ASP A 23 -14.35 -0.10 21.08
CA ASP A 23 -15.06 0.15 22.32
C ASP A 23 -14.09 0.25 23.51
N SER A 24 -14.63 0.55 24.69
CA SER A 24 -13.86 0.61 25.95
C SER A 24 -13.18 -0.70 26.34
N SER A 25 -13.62 -1.81 25.76
CA SER A 25 -13.07 -3.16 25.97
C SER A 25 -11.97 -3.49 24.95
N GLY A 26 -11.69 -2.58 24.01
CA GLY A 26 -10.71 -2.75 22.94
C GLY A 26 -11.23 -3.54 21.74
N ASN A 27 -12.50 -3.94 21.73
CA ASN A 27 -13.12 -4.67 20.63
C ASN A 27 -13.47 -3.71 19.49
N PHE A 28 -13.38 -4.18 18.25
CA PHE A 28 -13.86 -3.41 17.11
C PHE A 28 -15.37 -3.22 17.20
N VAL A 29 -15.81 -1.98 17.07
CA VAL A 29 -17.22 -1.63 17.02
C VAL A 29 -17.72 -1.92 15.60
N GLU A 30 -18.94 -2.42 15.46
CA GLU A 30 -19.63 -2.65 14.17
C GLU A 30 -19.82 -1.40 13.28
N LYS A 31 -19.21 -0.27 13.66
CA LYS A 31 -19.27 1.04 13.01
C LYS A 31 -18.04 1.33 12.15
N ASP A 32 -17.25 0.33 11.78
CA ASP A 32 -16.12 0.53 10.87
C ASP A 32 -16.64 1.06 9.54
N LYS A 33 -16.24 2.30 9.24
CA LYS A 33 -16.75 3.08 8.11
C LYS A 33 -15.60 3.42 7.19
N VAL A 34 -15.87 3.28 5.90
CA VAL A 34 -15.10 3.93 4.85
C VAL A 34 -15.66 5.34 4.67
N MET A 35 -14.83 6.32 5.01
CA MET A 35 -15.07 7.74 4.79
C MET A 35 -14.31 8.18 3.54
N VAL A 36 -14.97 8.90 2.65
CA VAL A 36 -14.35 9.41 1.41
C VAL A 36 -14.55 10.90 1.31
N HIS A 37 -13.48 11.58 0.96
CA HIS A 37 -13.49 13.00 0.66
C HIS A 37 -13.09 13.20 -0.79
N THR A 38 -13.89 13.97 -1.53
CA THR A 38 -13.58 14.37 -2.89
C THR A 38 -12.97 15.76 -2.87
N LEU A 39 -11.83 15.95 -3.55
CA LEU A 39 -11.14 17.22 -3.58
C LEU A 39 -12.04 18.33 -4.14
N GLY A 40 -12.01 19.50 -3.49
CA GLY A 40 -12.86 20.65 -3.84
C GLY A 40 -14.26 20.62 -3.22
N THR A 41 -14.61 19.56 -2.49
CA THR A 41 -15.84 19.51 -1.69
C THR A 41 -15.57 19.86 -0.22
N ASN A 42 -16.62 20.17 0.55
CA ASN A 42 -16.49 20.51 1.97
C ASN A 42 -16.99 19.40 2.92
N ALA A 43 -17.28 18.20 2.38
CA ALA A 43 -17.91 17.13 3.15
C ALA A 43 -17.16 15.80 3.01
N TRP A 44 -17.30 14.96 4.04
CA TRP A 44 -16.90 13.57 4.01
C TRP A 44 -18.14 12.70 3.86
N GLU A 45 -18.10 11.74 2.94
CA GLU A 45 -19.17 10.77 2.72
C GLU A 45 -18.84 9.46 3.41
N SER A 46 -19.81 8.89 4.13
CA SER A 46 -19.72 7.54 4.72
C SER A 46 -20.42 6.56 3.79
N ILE A 47 -19.69 5.60 3.22
CA ILE A 47 -20.23 4.85 2.07
C ILE A 47 -20.53 3.40 2.37
N GLN A 48 -19.65 2.71 3.09
CA GLN A 48 -19.83 1.27 3.33
C GLN A 48 -19.24 0.85 4.67
N LYS A 49 -19.76 -0.27 5.19
CA LYS A 49 -19.07 -1.06 6.21
C LYS A 49 -17.80 -1.64 5.61
N PHE A 50 -16.72 -1.67 6.38
CA PHE A 50 -15.45 -2.26 5.97
C PHE A 50 -15.21 -3.56 6.74
N PRO A 51 -15.48 -4.74 6.16
CA PRO A 51 -15.46 -6.02 6.87
C PRO A 51 -14.06 -6.63 7.06
N PHE A 52 -13.02 -5.80 6.96
CA PHE A 52 -11.62 -6.21 7.10
C PHE A 52 -10.97 -5.44 8.25
N TYR A 53 -9.94 -6.01 8.85
CA TYR A 53 -9.22 -5.37 9.96
C TYR A 53 -7.72 -5.35 9.69
N CYS A 54 -7.04 -4.32 10.19
CA CYS A 54 -5.59 -4.26 10.16
C CYS A 54 -5.02 -3.41 11.29
N GLY A 55 -3.69 -3.39 11.41
CA GLY A 55 -2.95 -2.51 12.30
C GLY A 55 -3.18 -1.02 11.98
N PRO A 56 -2.94 -0.13 12.95
CA PRO A 56 -3.12 1.29 12.76
C PRO A 56 -2.10 1.85 11.73
N HIS A 57 -2.48 2.94 11.06
CA HIS A 57 -1.61 3.71 10.14
C HIS A 57 -1.09 2.99 8.88
N GLN A 58 -1.83 2.03 8.32
CA GLN A 58 -1.52 1.57 6.95
C GLN A 58 -1.95 2.60 5.89
N ARG A 59 -0.99 2.92 5.03
CA ARG A 59 -1.18 3.66 3.78
C ARG A 59 -1.67 2.70 2.70
N GLY A 60 -2.65 3.16 1.92
CA GLY A 60 -3.19 2.43 0.78
C GLY A 60 -2.37 2.66 -0.46
N THR A 61 -2.20 1.60 -1.25
CA THR A 61 -1.47 1.64 -2.52
C THR A 61 -2.46 1.87 -3.66
N PHE A 62 -2.32 2.98 -4.39
CA PHE A 62 -3.20 3.32 -5.51
C PHE A 62 -2.73 2.66 -6.81
N VAL A 63 -3.60 1.84 -7.42
CA VAL A 63 -3.38 1.15 -8.69
C VAL A 63 -4.70 1.03 -9.43
N SER A 64 -4.73 1.35 -10.73
CA SER A 64 -5.88 1.14 -11.62
C SER A 64 -7.21 1.69 -11.10
N GLY A 65 -7.21 2.91 -10.54
CA GLY A 65 -8.43 3.54 -9.99
C GLY A 65 -8.86 3.01 -8.62
N MET A 66 -8.09 2.10 -8.03
CA MET A 66 -8.40 1.45 -6.77
C MET A 66 -7.31 1.71 -5.73
N ILE A 67 -7.71 1.75 -4.46
CA ILE A 67 -6.80 1.83 -3.32
C ILE A 67 -6.74 0.46 -2.64
N ASN A 68 -5.54 -0.05 -2.46
CA ASN A 68 -5.28 -1.42 -2.02
C ASN A 68 -4.61 -1.41 -0.65
N TRP A 69 -5.12 -2.20 0.30
CA TRP A 69 -4.51 -2.41 1.61
C TRP A 69 -4.32 -3.89 1.89
N LEU A 70 -3.23 -4.22 2.58
CA LEU A 70 -3.00 -5.56 3.10
C LEU A 70 -3.69 -5.70 4.45
N VAL A 71 -4.76 -6.47 4.50
CA VAL A 71 -5.68 -6.56 5.63
C VAL A 71 -5.98 -8.02 5.97
N TYR A 72 -6.66 -8.23 7.09
CA TYR A 72 -7.16 -9.54 7.46
C TYR A 72 -8.68 -9.60 7.43
N LYS A 73 -9.21 -10.78 7.10
CA LYS A 73 -10.62 -11.17 7.21
C LYS A 73 -10.72 -12.48 7.99
N GLY A 74 -11.32 -12.45 9.17
CA GLY A 74 -11.34 -13.57 10.12
C GLY A 74 -9.97 -13.96 10.67
N SER A 75 -9.22 -14.79 9.95
CA SER A 75 -7.82 -15.17 10.23
C SER A 75 -6.98 -15.20 8.96
N HIS A 76 -7.59 -14.90 7.81
CA HIS A 76 -6.99 -14.95 6.49
C HIS A 76 -6.45 -13.57 6.12
N LEU A 77 -5.18 -13.50 5.71
CA LEU A 77 -4.57 -12.30 5.12
C LEU A 77 -5.06 -12.18 3.67
N CYS A 78 -5.52 -11.00 3.27
CA CYS A 78 -5.94 -10.71 1.91
C CYS A 78 -5.65 -9.25 1.52
N ILE A 79 -5.89 -8.90 0.25
CA ILE A 79 -5.84 -7.50 -0.19
C ILE A 79 -7.29 -7.00 -0.24
N ALA A 80 -7.61 -5.95 0.51
CA ALA A 80 -8.84 -5.21 0.29
C ALA A 80 -8.56 -4.09 -0.71
N SER A 81 -9.34 -4.05 -1.78
CA SER A 81 -9.30 -2.98 -2.78
C SER A 81 -10.58 -2.16 -2.69
N PHE A 82 -10.45 -0.85 -2.57
CA PHE A 82 -11.57 0.08 -2.65
C PHE A 82 -11.52 0.81 -3.99
N ASP A 83 -12.57 0.64 -4.78
CA ASP A 83 -12.75 1.29 -6.07
C ASP A 83 -13.29 2.71 -5.87
N LEU A 84 -12.55 3.70 -6.38
CA LEU A 84 -12.89 5.11 -6.18
C LEU A 84 -14.10 5.56 -6.99
N GLY A 85 -14.38 4.93 -8.13
CA GLY A 85 -15.45 5.28 -9.06
C GLY A 85 -16.79 4.77 -8.54
N ASN A 86 -16.90 3.45 -8.33
CA ASN A 86 -18.13 2.82 -7.84
C ASN A 86 -18.27 2.84 -6.30
N LYS A 87 -17.22 3.27 -5.58
CA LYS A 87 -17.19 3.38 -4.13
C LYS A 87 -17.49 2.07 -3.39
N SER A 88 -16.98 0.95 -3.92
CA SER A 88 -17.17 -0.38 -3.35
C SER A 88 -15.87 -1.04 -2.92
N ASN A 89 -15.96 -1.94 -1.94
CA ASN A 89 -14.84 -2.77 -1.53
C ASN A 89 -14.91 -4.13 -2.21
N GLN A 90 -13.77 -4.61 -2.68
CA GLN A 90 -13.59 -5.97 -3.15
C GLN A 90 -12.39 -6.63 -2.49
N GLU A 91 -12.49 -7.94 -2.33
CA GLU A 91 -11.39 -8.76 -1.82
C GLU A 91 -10.60 -9.31 -3.01
N VAL A 92 -9.31 -9.02 -3.04
CA VAL A 92 -8.37 -9.55 -4.02
C VAL A 92 -7.56 -10.64 -3.32
N SER A 93 -7.67 -11.85 -3.86
CA SER A 93 -6.98 -13.02 -3.31
C SER A 93 -5.46 -12.88 -3.44
N LEU A 94 -4.76 -13.26 -2.38
CA LEU A 94 -3.31 -13.41 -2.39
C LEU A 94 -2.87 -14.66 -3.17
N LEU A 95 -1.56 -14.73 -3.40
CA LEU A 95 -0.87 -15.96 -3.78
C LEU A 95 -1.28 -17.11 -2.85
N ALA A 96 -1.52 -18.30 -3.42
CA ALA A 96 -2.07 -19.45 -2.70
C ALA A 96 -1.16 -19.99 -1.58
N TYR A 97 0.10 -19.56 -1.53
CA TYR A 97 1.16 -20.11 -0.68
C TYR A 97 1.81 -19.01 0.17
N VAL A 98 1.01 -18.28 0.94
CA VAL A 98 1.56 -17.40 1.98
C VAL A 98 1.24 -18.05 3.32
N GLU A 99 2.13 -18.92 3.79
CA GLU A 99 2.11 -19.34 5.19
C GLU A 99 2.32 -18.09 6.06
N VAL A 100 1.31 -17.77 6.88
CA VAL A 100 1.16 -16.50 7.62
C VAL A 100 2.23 -16.32 8.72
N TYR A 101 3.17 -17.25 8.84
CA TYR A 101 4.13 -17.29 9.92
C TYR A 101 5.39 -16.51 9.54
N ALA A 102 5.39 -15.22 9.92
CA ALA A 102 6.55 -14.44 10.31
C ALA A 102 7.40 -13.68 9.26
N TYR A 103 6.91 -13.45 8.03
CA TYR A 103 7.64 -12.60 7.07
C TYR A 103 7.05 -11.20 6.96
N PRO A 104 7.90 -10.17 6.72
CA PRO A 104 7.39 -8.84 6.42
C PRO A 104 6.62 -8.86 5.10
N PHE A 105 5.48 -8.18 5.09
CA PHE A 105 4.65 -7.98 3.92
C PHE A 105 4.42 -6.48 3.72
N GLY A 106 4.64 -6.01 2.50
CA GLY A 106 4.41 -4.63 2.09
C GLY A 106 3.82 -4.59 0.68
N LEU A 107 2.97 -3.59 0.42
CA LEU A 107 2.40 -3.34 -0.91
C LEU A 107 3.08 -2.13 -1.53
N GLY A 108 3.30 -2.17 -2.84
CA GLY A 108 3.82 -1.02 -3.58
C GLY A 108 3.36 -1.02 -5.03
N VAL A 109 3.91 -0.10 -5.83
CA VAL A 109 3.58 0.04 -7.26
C VAL A 109 4.84 -0.11 -8.11
N LEU A 110 4.69 -0.77 -9.27
CA LEU A 110 5.66 -0.75 -10.37
C LEU A 110 4.91 -0.65 -11.69
N ARG A 111 5.17 0.38 -12.50
CA ARG A 111 4.55 0.53 -13.85
C ARG A 111 3.04 0.32 -13.80
N ASP A 112 2.38 1.00 -12.86
CA ASP A 112 0.94 0.90 -12.61
C ASP A 112 0.44 -0.52 -12.25
N CYS A 113 1.34 -1.42 -11.85
CA CYS A 113 1.00 -2.76 -11.37
C CYS A 113 1.21 -2.85 -9.86
N LEU A 114 0.32 -3.57 -9.19
CA LEU A 114 0.41 -3.81 -7.75
C LEU A 114 1.57 -4.78 -7.46
N CYS A 115 2.42 -4.41 -6.52
CA CYS A 115 3.57 -5.20 -6.10
C CYS A 115 3.46 -5.61 -4.64
N MET A 116 4.11 -6.72 -4.29
CA MET A 116 4.16 -7.24 -2.94
C MET A 116 5.54 -7.80 -2.60
N ILE A 117 5.99 -7.60 -1.36
CA ILE A 117 7.11 -8.37 -0.80
C ILE A 117 6.58 -9.54 0.00
N ILE A 118 7.13 -10.72 -0.26
CA ILE A 118 6.97 -11.91 0.57
C ILE A 118 8.37 -12.39 0.95
N GLY A 119 8.74 -12.16 2.21
CA GLY A 119 10.10 -12.42 2.69
C GLY A 119 11.12 -11.48 2.00
N HIS A 120 11.86 -12.02 1.03
CA HIS A 120 12.80 -11.25 0.20
C HIS A 120 12.37 -11.17 -1.27
N ASP A 121 11.30 -11.86 -1.65
CA ASP A 121 10.85 -11.93 -3.03
C ASP A 121 9.87 -10.79 -3.32
N VAL A 122 10.14 -10.06 -4.39
CA VAL A 122 9.25 -9.04 -4.93
C VAL A 122 8.40 -9.68 -6.02
N TRP A 123 7.09 -9.60 -5.85
CA TRP A 123 6.09 -10.10 -6.78
C TRP A 123 5.32 -8.93 -7.39
N VAL A 124 4.86 -9.08 -8.63
CA VAL A 124 3.98 -8.13 -9.31
C VAL A 124 2.74 -8.82 -9.85
N MET A 125 1.60 -8.18 -9.69
CA MET A 125 0.32 -8.57 -10.28
C MET A 125 0.17 -7.82 -11.60
N LYS A 126 0.42 -8.51 -12.73
CA LYS A 126 0.37 -7.88 -14.06
C LYS A 126 -1.02 -7.43 -14.46
N GLU A 127 -2.04 -8.13 -13.99
CA GLU A 127 -3.44 -7.80 -14.22
C GLU A 127 -4.11 -7.59 -12.86
N HIS A 128 -4.44 -6.35 -12.53
CA HIS A 128 -5.03 -6.00 -11.23
C HIS A 128 -6.29 -6.84 -10.97
N GLY A 129 -6.39 -7.41 -9.76
CA GLY A 129 -7.47 -8.31 -9.35
C GLY A 129 -7.31 -9.77 -9.81
N ASN A 130 -6.42 -10.08 -10.75
CA ASN A 130 -6.20 -11.44 -11.22
C ASN A 130 -5.07 -12.13 -10.43
N LYS A 131 -5.45 -13.06 -9.55
CA LYS A 131 -4.51 -13.87 -8.77
C LYS A 131 -3.53 -14.68 -9.63
N GLU A 132 -3.93 -15.13 -10.81
CA GLU A 132 -3.09 -15.94 -11.69
C GLU A 132 -2.00 -15.10 -12.38
N SER A 133 -2.14 -13.77 -12.38
CA SER A 133 -1.20 -12.84 -13.00
C SER A 133 0.00 -12.49 -12.13
N TRP A 134 0.06 -12.98 -10.88
CA TRP A 134 1.20 -12.78 -10.00
C TRP A 134 2.44 -13.46 -10.58
N THR A 135 3.50 -12.69 -10.77
CA THR A 135 4.81 -13.20 -11.19
C THR A 135 5.91 -12.66 -10.28
N LYS A 136 6.92 -13.46 -10.01
CA LYS A 136 8.10 -13.03 -9.27
C LYS A 136 8.95 -12.16 -10.18
N LEU A 137 9.32 -10.97 -9.70
CA LEU A 137 10.21 -10.05 -10.42
C LEU A 137 11.68 -10.33 -10.10
N PHE A 138 12.03 -10.26 -8.82
CA PHE A 138 13.39 -10.48 -8.34
C PHE A 138 13.38 -10.77 -6.84
N THR A 139 14.55 -11.13 -6.30
CA THR A 139 14.78 -11.32 -4.86
C THR A 139 15.70 -10.22 -4.38
N ILE A 140 15.30 -9.52 -3.32
CA ILE A 140 16.14 -8.52 -2.64
C ILE A 140 17.25 -9.26 -1.90
N SER A 141 18.48 -9.05 -2.34
CA SER A 141 19.67 -9.58 -1.68
C SER A 141 19.79 -9.06 -0.25
N TYR A 142 20.39 -9.86 0.64
CA TYR A 142 20.39 -9.62 2.09
C TYR A 142 20.86 -8.19 2.43
N LEU A 143 19.95 -7.36 2.94
CA LEU A 143 20.30 -6.10 3.61
C LEU A 143 21.07 -6.44 4.90
N PRO A 144 21.94 -5.56 5.43
CA PRO A 144 22.61 -5.81 6.70
C PRO A 144 21.60 -6.26 7.77
N ILE A 145 21.94 -7.32 8.52
CA ILE A 145 21.07 -8.07 9.49
C ILE A 145 20.38 -7.15 10.53
N THR A 146 20.72 -5.88 10.57
CA THR A 146 20.15 -4.87 11.45
C THR A 146 18.81 -4.31 10.98
N TYR A 147 18.38 -4.54 9.74
CA TYR A 147 17.15 -3.94 9.17
C TYR A 147 16.13 -4.99 8.68
N ILE A 148 14.87 -4.76 9.04
CA ILE A 148 13.70 -5.50 8.52
C ILE A 148 13.00 -4.58 7.49
N ILE A 149 12.75 -5.09 6.29
CA ILE A 149 11.94 -4.40 5.28
C ILE A 149 10.49 -4.40 5.78
N ILE A 150 9.83 -3.26 5.73
CA ILE A 150 8.43 -3.12 6.15
C ILE A 150 7.53 -2.86 4.95
N ASP A 151 8.04 -2.12 3.96
CA ASP A 151 7.19 -1.63 2.88
C ASP A 151 7.95 -1.40 1.57
N ILE A 152 7.27 -1.59 0.44
CA ILE A 152 7.71 -1.05 -0.85
C ILE A 152 6.97 0.26 -1.04
N VAL A 153 7.70 1.37 -1.06
CA VAL A 153 7.07 2.64 -1.39
C VAL A 153 6.81 2.74 -2.88
N ASN A 154 7.83 2.40 -3.67
CA ASN A 154 7.79 2.48 -5.12
C ASN A 154 8.91 1.64 -5.73
N ILE A 155 8.72 1.19 -6.96
CA ILE A 155 9.76 0.61 -7.81
C ILE A 155 9.91 1.51 -9.04
N PHE A 156 11.08 2.13 -9.15
CA PHE A 156 11.45 3.02 -10.25
C PHE A 156 11.88 2.24 -11.49
N GLU A 157 11.80 2.89 -12.65
CA GLU A 157 12.11 2.28 -13.95
C GLU A 157 13.55 1.77 -14.08
N GLU A 158 14.49 2.36 -13.34
CA GLU A 158 15.91 2.00 -13.34
C GLU A 158 16.23 0.74 -12.51
N ASN A 159 15.24 -0.13 -12.27
CA ASN A 159 15.38 -1.30 -11.39
C ASN A 159 15.80 -0.89 -9.96
N GLN A 160 15.39 0.31 -9.55
CA GLN A 160 15.60 0.81 -8.20
C GLN A 160 14.31 0.66 -7.41
N VAL A 161 14.41 0.26 -6.15
CA VAL A 161 13.28 0.07 -5.25
C VAL A 161 13.46 0.98 -4.06
N LEU A 162 12.46 1.82 -3.76
CA LEU A 162 12.42 2.55 -2.50
C LEU A 162 11.76 1.67 -1.43
N LEU A 163 12.59 1.23 -0.50
CA LEU A 163 12.19 0.38 0.62
C LEU A 163 12.08 1.21 1.90
N LYS A 164 11.04 0.94 2.68
CA LYS A 164 10.95 1.37 4.07
C LYS A 164 11.50 0.26 4.95
N CYS A 165 12.49 0.56 5.76
CA CYS A 165 13.11 -0.41 6.66
C CYS A 165 13.09 0.08 8.11
N THR A 166 12.96 -0.86 9.06
CA THR A 166 13.13 -0.59 10.49
C THR A 166 14.32 -1.34 11.04
N GLY A 167 15.16 -0.60 11.77
CA GLY A 167 16.33 -1.14 12.46
C GLY A 167 15.98 -1.75 13.83
N LYS A 168 16.94 -2.49 14.43
CA LYS A 168 16.82 -3.11 15.76
C LYS A 168 16.33 -2.20 16.90
N TYR A 169 16.52 -0.88 16.78
CA TYR A 169 16.12 0.10 17.80
C TYR A 169 14.91 0.96 17.38
N GLY A 170 14.11 0.50 16.41
CA GLY A 170 12.94 1.24 15.91
C GLY A 170 13.27 2.39 14.97
N THR A 171 14.56 2.60 14.66
CA THR A 171 15.01 3.60 13.68
C THR A 171 14.46 3.27 12.31
N ARG A 172 13.76 4.22 11.69
CA ARG A 172 13.20 4.06 10.33
C ARG A 172 14.18 4.65 9.32
N LYS A 173 14.52 3.85 8.30
CA LYS A 173 15.34 4.30 7.17
C LYS A 173 14.62 4.02 5.87
N TRP A 174 14.81 4.92 4.92
CA TRP A 174 14.45 4.68 3.53
C TRP A 174 15.69 4.32 2.76
N ILE A 175 15.62 3.19 2.07
CA ILE A 175 16.72 2.59 1.34
C ILE A 175 16.33 2.53 -0.13
N ILE A 176 17.21 3.02 -1.00
CA ILE A 176 17.12 2.76 -2.44
C ILE A 176 17.94 1.50 -2.70
N TYR A 177 17.28 0.45 -3.18
CA TYR A 177 17.90 -0.82 -3.54
C TYR A 177 17.93 -0.97 -5.07
N ASN A 178 19.08 -1.30 -5.64
CA ASN A 178 19.22 -1.59 -7.07
C ASN A 178 19.15 -3.11 -7.28
N SER A 179 18.12 -3.58 -7.97
CA SER A 179 17.88 -5.01 -8.18
C SER A 179 18.75 -5.65 -9.26
N ILE A 180 19.46 -4.85 -10.08
CA ILE A 180 20.40 -5.38 -11.09
C ILE A 180 21.68 -5.85 -10.43
N ASN A 181 22.27 -5.02 -9.57
CA ASN A 181 23.58 -5.27 -8.97
C ASN A 181 23.54 -5.58 -7.46
N GLY A 182 22.35 -5.54 -6.85
CA GLY A 182 22.14 -5.83 -5.43
C GLY A 182 22.68 -4.76 -4.48
N THR A 183 23.05 -3.58 -4.98
CA THR A 183 23.56 -2.48 -4.15
C THR A 183 22.42 -1.71 -3.47
N PHE A 184 22.73 -1.05 -2.36
CA PHE A 184 21.76 -0.22 -1.65
C PHE A 184 22.39 1.09 -1.17
N ALA A 185 21.57 2.15 -1.12
CA ALA A 185 21.94 3.45 -0.59
C ALA A 185 20.90 3.91 0.43
N CYS A 186 21.36 4.40 1.59
CA CYS A 186 20.50 5.07 2.55
C CYS A 186 20.18 6.48 2.04
N THR A 187 18.90 6.84 2.01
CA THR A 187 18.50 8.22 1.75
C THR A 187 18.79 9.11 2.96
N ARG A 188 18.80 10.43 2.76
CA ARG A 188 18.92 11.42 3.85
C ARG A 188 17.62 11.60 4.65
N LEU A 189 16.56 10.86 4.33
CA LEU A 189 15.23 10.99 4.93
C LEU A 189 15.12 10.22 6.26
N GLU A 190 16.09 10.39 7.16
CA GLU A 190 16.09 9.66 8.43
C GLU A 190 14.88 10.02 9.27
N ASN A 191 14.19 9.00 9.81
CA ASN A 191 13.00 9.14 10.65
C ASN A 191 11.75 9.78 10.02
N ALA A 192 11.73 10.05 8.71
CA ALA A 192 10.48 10.43 8.05
C ALA A 192 9.46 9.30 8.19
N LEU A 193 8.26 9.62 8.68
CA LEU A 193 7.22 8.61 8.96
C LEU A 193 6.61 8.06 7.67
N GLU A 194 6.48 8.94 6.66
CA GLU A 194 5.83 8.70 5.38
C GLU A 194 6.59 9.43 4.27
N VAL A 195 6.68 8.78 3.11
CA VAL A 195 7.24 9.34 1.89
C VAL A 195 6.27 9.03 0.76
N GLU A 196 5.81 10.08 0.10
CA GLU A 196 5.00 10.03 -1.11
C GLU A 196 5.94 10.25 -2.30
N VAL A 197 5.81 9.44 -3.34
CA VAL A 197 6.53 9.69 -4.60
C VAL A 197 5.64 10.54 -5.47
N CYS A 198 6.01 11.81 -5.65
CA CYS A 198 5.35 12.68 -6.60
C CYS A 198 5.93 12.40 -7.99
N VAL A 199 5.13 11.77 -8.85
CA VAL A 199 5.41 11.74 -10.28
C VAL A 199 4.87 13.05 -10.85
N GLU A 200 5.70 13.82 -11.55
CA GLU A 200 5.23 15.02 -12.23
C GLU A 200 4.11 14.63 -13.21
N SER A 201 2.91 15.12 -12.95
CA SER A 201 1.82 15.05 -13.91
C SER A 201 2.11 16.03 -15.05
N LEU A 202 1.88 15.62 -16.29
CA LEU A 202 1.87 16.51 -17.45
C LEU A 202 0.74 17.57 -17.36
N ILE A 203 -0.14 17.49 -16.35
CA ILE A 203 -1.21 18.44 -16.09
C ILE A 203 -0.75 19.37 -14.96
N SER A 204 -0.50 20.63 -15.34
CA SER A 204 -0.20 21.72 -14.39
C SER A 204 -1.33 21.90 -13.38
N PRO A 205 -1.04 22.04 -12.07
CA PRO A 205 -2.05 22.33 -11.05
C PRO A 205 -2.66 23.74 -11.16
N TYR A 206 -2.23 24.55 -12.13
CA TYR A 206 -2.64 25.96 -12.30
C TYR A 206 -3.68 26.18 -13.41
N TRP A 207 -4.76 25.40 -13.45
CA TRP A 207 -5.91 25.69 -14.33
C TRP A 207 -7.23 25.80 -13.56
N PHE A 208 -7.26 26.71 -12.59
CA PHE A 208 -8.50 27.28 -12.05
C PHE A 208 -8.56 28.77 -12.38
#